data_AF-A0A3D2D3S9-F1
#
_entry.id   AF-A0A3D2D3S9-F1
#
_cell.length_a   1.000
_cell.length_b   1.000
_cell.length_c   1.000
_cell.angle_alpha   90.00
_cell.angle_beta   90.00
_cell.angle_gamma   90.00
#
_symmetry.space_group_name_H-M   'P 1'
#
loop_
_entity.id
_entity.type
_entity.pdbx_description
1 polymer ?
#
loop_
_entity_poly.entity_id
_entity_poly.type
_entity_poly.pdbx_seq_one_letter_code
_entity_poly.pdbx_strand_id
1 'polypeptide(L)'
;MRKILKAVIERHDENNFWIENTIKGMTEEAARRSLSFKFLRETEGGVKNDVVYVVGTSEVFCDRAAREIESLGGIPLIVKGSAFNSGSTASVAFDIDDAVKRCLDYLKQNGKSNILFYGLNENTETDKFKKDAFIENARKTGVNGSIRFCNGTIHSEAKNFVSGEFGRGLYDAILCANDTAALSLLYAGITEKAKVPEDLFLIGMGNSYIGKHCSIPLTTVDFDYKLLGKYAVKTGAFIKRENGFTCVKTLLPCPIIVRDSTANADFNAKNEIKEFTPIEDYFGGKATTEILSTETIMQTSDETDRMIMLMLAGVNTYAAIAEKVSLTERAVSYRIDAIKKKLGFNRVEDLREFLKNIFYIR
;
A
#
# COMPACT_ATOMS: atom_id res chain seq x y z
N MET A 1 -18.12 -25.49 21.36
CA MET A 1 -18.50 -24.87 20.07
C MET A 1 -17.81 -23.51 20.00
N ARG A 2 -16.97 -23.24 18.98
CA ARG A 2 -16.29 -21.92 18.86
C ARG A 2 -17.34 -20.84 18.60
N LYS A 3 -17.23 -19.69 19.27
CA LYS A 3 -18.13 -18.56 19.05
C LYS A 3 -17.81 -17.92 17.69
N ILE A 4 -18.84 -17.70 16.89
CA ILE A 4 -18.73 -17.23 15.51
C ILE A 4 -18.96 -15.73 15.47
N LEU A 5 -17.99 -14.98 14.95
CA LEU A 5 -18.09 -13.57 14.60
C LEU A 5 -18.63 -13.43 13.17
N LYS A 6 -19.38 -12.38 12.88
CA LYS A 6 -19.95 -12.12 11.55
C LYS A 6 -19.28 -10.92 10.91
N ALA A 7 -18.88 -11.05 9.65
CA ALA A 7 -18.30 -9.96 8.88
C ALA A 7 -18.98 -9.85 7.51
N VAL A 8 -19.50 -8.69 7.16
CA VAL A 8 -20.03 -8.37 5.82
C VAL A 8 -18.90 -7.75 5.01
N ILE A 9 -18.62 -8.31 3.84
CA ILE A 9 -17.47 -7.95 3.01
C ILE A 9 -17.95 -7.32 1.70
N GLU A 10 -17.33 -6.20 1.32
CA GLU A 10 -17.60 -5.57 0.03
C GLU A 10 -17.26 -6.52 -1.12
N ARG A 11 -18.19 -6.68 -2.07
CA ARG A 11 -17.90 -7.41 -3.30
C ARG A 11 -16.97 -6.56 -4.16
N HIS A 12 -15.83 -7.14 -4.49
CA HIS A 12 -15.00 -6.67 -5.59
C HIS A 12 -14.86 -7.83 -6.57
N ASP A 13 -14.70 -7.50 -7.86
CA ASP A 13 -14.15 -8.46 -8.81
C ASP A 13 -12.76 -8.89 -8.29
N GLU A 14 -12.41 -10.16 -8.50
CA GLU A 14 -11.44 -10.96 -7.75
C GLU A 14 -10.13 -10.24 -7.30
N ASN A 15 -9.64 -10.57 -6.10
CA ASN A 15 -8.32 -10.20 -5.52
C ASN A 15 -8.11 -8.75 -5.01
N ASN A 16 -9.01 -8.21 -4.18
CA ASN A 16 -8.75 -6.96 -3.45
C ASN A 16 -7.79 -7.19 -2.26
N PHE A 17 -6.48 -6.97 -2.48
CA PHE A 17 -5.43 -7.22 -1.48
C PHE A 17 -5.69 -6.55 -0.12
N TRP A 18 -6.24 -5.33 -0.08
CA TRP A 18 -6.52 -4.60 1.17
C TRP A 18 -7.50 -5.40 2.04
N ILE A 19 -8.58 -5.87 1.41
CA ILE A 19 -9.61 -6.65 2.07
C ILE A 19 -9.06 -8.01 2.49
N GLU A 20 -8.30 -8.68 1.63
CA GLU A 20 -7.71 -9.98 1.95
C GLU A 20 -6.76 -9.94 3.14
N ASN A 21 -5.88 -8.94 3.20
CA ASN A 21 -4.95 -8.81 4.32
C ASN A 21 -5.65 -8.40 5.61
N THR A 22 -6.67 -7.56 5.49
CA THR A 22 -7.57 -7.24 6.61
C THR A 22 -8.24 -8.51 7.14
N ILE A 23 -8.82 -9.33 6.24
CA ILE A 23 -9.43 -10.62 6.57
C ILE A 23 -8.42 -11.58 7.20
N LYS A 24 -7.20 -11.66 6.69
CA LYS A 24 -6.11 -12.49 7.23
C LYS A 24 -5.77 -12.05 8.66
N GLY A 25 -5.61 -10.75 8.88
CA GLY A 25 -5.37 -10.16 10.20
C GLY A 25 -6.49 -10.46 11.19
N MET A 26 -7.74 -10.29 10.75
CA MET A 26 -8.93 -10.61 11.53
C MET A 26 -8.98 -12.09 11.90
N THR A 27 -8.76 -12.98 10.94
CA THR A 27 -8.81 -14.43 11.13
C THR A 27 -7.74 -14.90 12.09
N GLU A 28 -6.50 -14.40 11.96
CA GLU A 28 -5.41 -14.71 12.87
C GLU A 28 -5.71 -14.27 14.32
N GLU A 29 -6.18 -13.04 14.53
CA GLU A 29 -6.50 -12.54 15.87
C GLU A 29 -7.72 -13.23 16.48
N ALA A 30 -8.74 -13.55 15.69
CA ALA A 30 -9.89 -14.34 16.14
C ALA A 30 -9.46 -15.75 16.57
N ALA A 31 -8.62 -16.43 15.78
CA ALA A 31 -8.13 -17.75 16.11
C ALA A 31 -7.35 -17.78 17.44
N ARG A 32 -6.52 -16.76 17.70
CA ARG A 32 -5.81 -16.61 19.00
C ARG A 32 -6.75 -16.51 20.20
N ARG A 33 -8.01 -16.11 19.98
CA ARG A 33 -9.06 -15.97 20.99
C ARG A 33 -10.07 -17.13 20.98
N SER A 34 -9.76 -18.23 20.27
CA SER A 34 -10.69 -19.35 20.06
C SER A 34 -12.03 -18.94 19.40
N LEU A 35 -12.01 -17.88 18.61
CA LEU A 35 -13.12 -17.39 17.79
C LEU A 35 -12.91 -17.77 16.32
N SER A 36 -13.96 -17.69 15.53
CA SER A 36 -13.90 -17.85 14.07
C SER A 36 -14.81 -16.85 13.37
N PHE A 37 -14.52 -16.51 12.12
CA PHE A 37 -15.36 -15.62 11.31
C PHE A 37 -16.28 -16.40 10.37
N LYS A 38 -17.52 -15.94 10.23
CA LYS A 38 -18.40 -16.19 9.09
C LYS A 38 -18.39 -14.92 8.23
N PHE A 39 -17.79 -15.01 7.05
CA PHE A 39 -17.77 -13.93 6.07
C PHE A 39 -19.04 -14.01 5.20
N LEU A 40 -19.73 -12.89 5.10
CA LEU A 40 -21.04 -12.73 4.48
C LEU A 40 -20.95 -11.75 3.32
N ARG A 41 -21.75 -11.98 2.28
CA ARG A 41 -21.90 -11.04 1.17
C ARG A 41 -22.90 -9.93 1.48
N GLU A 42 -23.87 -10.21 2.34
CA GLU A 42 -24.98 -9.33 2.69
C GLU A 42 -25.30 -9.52 4.18
N THR A 43 -25.99 -8.52 4.76
CA THR A 43 -26.38 -8.56 6.16
C THR A 43 -27.47 -9.62 6.38
N GLU A 44 -27.23 -10.56 7.30
CA GLU A 44 -28.21 -11.58 7.69
C GLU A 44 -28.87 -11.23 9.05
N GLY A 45 -30.07 -11.76 9.29
CA GLY A 45 -30.74 -11.65 10.58
C GLY A 45 -30.00 -12.32 11.75
N GLY A 46 -30.57 -12.16 12.96
CA GLY A 46 -30.00 -12.74 14.19
C GLY A 46 -28.67 -12.10 14.59
N VAL A 47 -28.56 -10.79 14.44
CA VAL A 47 -27.38 -9.97 14.83
C VAL A 47 -27.66 -9.05 16.01
N LYS A 48 -28.83 -9.19 16.65
CA LYS A 48 -29.25 -8.32 17.76
C LYS A 48 -28.23 -8.33 18.88
N ASN A 49 -27.75 -7.15 19.27
CA ASN A 49 -26.70 -6.91 20.27
C ASN A 49 -25.32 -7.53 19.95
N ASP A 50 -25.11 -8.00 18.72
CA ASP A 50 -23.81 -8.50 18.27
C ASP A 50 -23.06 -7.44 17.46
N VAL A 51 -21.73 -7.42 17.65
CA VAL A 51 -20.83 -6.64 16.79
C VAL A 51 -20.70 -7.36 15.46
N VAL A 52 -21.04 -6.65 14.38
CA VAL A 52 -20.92 -7.12 13.00
C VAL A 52 -19.87 -6.27 12.29
N TYR A 53 -18.85 -6.92 11.76
CA TYR A 53 -17.74 -6.25 11.10
C TYR A 53 -18.15 -5.92 9.66
N VAL A 54 -17.83 -4.73 9.18
CA VAL A 54 -18.06 -4.31 7.79
C VAL A 54 -16.71 -3.99 7.19
N VAL A 55 -16.23 -4.84 6.28
CA VAL A 55 -14.92 -4.66 5.64
C VAL A 55 -15.12 -4.23 4.20
N GLY A 56 -14.59 -3.05 3.86
CA GLY A 56 -14.76 -2.48 2.53
C GLY A 56 -13.86 -1.28 2.31
N THR A 57 -13.93 -0.73 1.10
CA THR A 57 -13.21 0.46 0.67
C THR A 57 -14.17 1.61 0.36
N SER A 58 -15.37 1.33 -0.14
CA SER A 58 -16.39 2.33 -0.48
C SER A 58 -17.16 2.84 0.73
N GLU A 59 -17.34 4.17 0.84
CA GLU A 59 -18.23 4.78 1.82
C GLU A 59 -19.69 4.37 1.60
N VAL A 60 -20.15 4.28 0.34
CA VAL A 60 -21.53 3.88 0.01
C VAL A 60 -21.83 2.46 0.47
N PHE A 61 -20.90 1.53 0.24
CA PHE A 61 -21.05 0.16 0.73
C PHE A 61 -21.09 0.11 2.26
N CYS A 62 -20.13 0.78 2.91
CA CYS A 62 -20.00 0.76 4.36
C CYS A 62 -21.21 1.39 5.06
N ASP A 63 -21.71 2.52 4.56
CA ASP A 63 -22.88 3.21 5.12
C ASP A 63 -24.16 2.37 4.96
N ARG A 64 -24.38 1.78 3.78
CA ARG A 64 -25.52 0.88 3.56
C ARG A 64 -25.49 -0.31 4.52
N ALA A 65 -24.35 -1.01 4.58
CA ALA A 65 -24.21 -2.18 5.45
C ALA A 65 -24.38 -1.81 6.93
N ALA A 66 -23.84 -0.66 7.37
CA ALA A 66 -24.01 -0.17 8.73
C ALA A 66 -25.49 0.03 9.08
N ARG A 67 -26.25 0.75 8.23
CA ARG A 67 -27.68 1.00 8.45
C ARG A 67 -28.50 -0.29 8.48
N GLU A 68 -28.18 -1.25 7.61
CA GLU A 68 -28.83 -2.57 7.62
C GLU A 68 -28.59 -3.30 8.94
N ILE A 69 -27.34 -3.35 9.42
CA ILE A 69 -26.97 -3.97 10.68
C ILE A 69 -27.70 -3.30 11.86
N GLU A 70 -27.72 -1.97 11.91
CA GLU A 70 -28.42 -1.20 12.94
C GLU A 70 -29.92 -1.47 12.94
N SER A 71 -30.55 -1.55 11.75
CA SER A 71 -31.98 -1.86 11.61
C SER A 71 -32.36 -3.24 12.19
N LEU A 72 -31.40 -4.18 12.21
CA LEU A 72 -31.54 -5.51 12.80
C LEU A 72 -31.15 -5.56 14.29
N GLY A 73 -30.84 -4.40 14.89
CA GLY A 73 -30.41 -4.25 16.28
C GLY A 73 -28.98 -4.71 16.53
N GLY A 74 -28.17 -4.87 15.48
CA GLY A 74 -26.73 -5.15 15.58
C GLY A 74 -25.90 -3.88 15.74
N ILE A 75 -24.60 -4.08 15.99
CA ILE A 75 -23.63 -2.99 16.18
C ILE A 75 -22.61 -3.05 15.04
N PRO A 76 -22.67 -2.14 14.06
CA PRO A 76 -21.69 -2.11 12.98
C PRO A 76 -20.32 -1.65 13.47
N LEU A 77 -19.27 -2.37 13.06
CA LEU A 77 -17.88 -1.96 13.18
C LEU A 77 -17.26 -1.89 11.78
N ILE A 78 -17.03 -0.68 11.29
CA ILE A 78 -16.42 -0.43 9.98
C ILE A 78 -14.91 -0.69 10.05
N VAL A 79 -14.38 -1.38 9.06
CA VAL A 79 -12.95 -1.66 8.92
C VAL A 79 -12.54 -1.29 7.49
N LYS A 80 -11.88 -0.15 7.33
CA LYS A 80 -11.44 0.36 6.02
C LYS A 80 -10.16 1.18 6.15
N GLY A 81 -9.50 1.45 5.02
CA GLY A 81 -8.20 2.16 5.03
C GLY A 81 -8.31 3.63 5.49
N SER A 82 -9.34 4.35 5.07
CA SER A 82 -9.56 5.76 5.41
C SER A 82 -10.55 5.95 6.55
N ALA A 83 -10.58 7.12 7.17
CA ALA A 83 -11.54 7.41 8.23
C ALA A 83 -12.99 7.29 7.72
N PHE A 84 -13.88 6.79 8.58
CA PHE A 84 -15.32 6.72 8.32
C PHE A 84 -16.06 7.68 9.25
N ASN A 85 -16.84 8.60 8.66
CA ASN A 85 -17.45 9.73 9.38
C ASN A 85 -18.99 9.73 9.34
N SER A 86 -19.63 8.63 8.90
CA SER A 86 -21.09 8.54 8.93
C SER A 86 -21.62 8.10 10.31
N GLY A 87 -22.43 8.98 10.91
CA GLY A 87 -23.12 8.71 12.18
C GLY A 87 -22.20 8.50 13.38
N SER A 88 -22.71 7.81 14.39
CA SER A 88 -21.95 7.41 15.59
C SER A 88 -21.41 5.99 15.45
N THR A 89 -20.98 5.61 14.25
CA THR A 89 -20.56 4.24 13.91
C THR A 89 -19.12 3.97 14.34
N ALA A 90 -18.87 2.78 14.89
CA ALA A 90 -17.53 2.39 15.30
C ALA A 90 -16.68 2.10 14.06
N SER A 91 -15.40 2.48 14.10
CA SER A 91 -14.49 2.26 12.98
C SER A 91 -13.07 1.94 13.40
N VAL A 92 -12.39 1.17 12.55
CA VAL A 92 -10.94 0.97 12.57
C VAL A 92 -10.38 1.40 11.22
N ALA A 93 -9.45 2.36 11.24
CA ALA A 93 -8.84 2.95 10.05
C ALA A 93 -7.37 3.32 10.28
N PHE A 94 -6.67 3.71 9.23
CA PHE A 94 -5.34 4.28 9.34
C PHE A 94 -5.38 5.77 9.68
N ASP A 95 -4.39 6.23 10.44
CA ASP A 95 -4.17 7.65 10.72
C ASP A 95 -3.43 8.31 9.54
N ILE A 96 -4.17 8.58 8.46
CA ILE A 96 -3.62 9.21 7.24
C ILE A 96 -3.13 10.63 7.53
N ASP A 97 -3.80 11.36 8.43
CA ASP A 97 -3.39 12.72 8.79
C ASP A 97 -2.02 12.72 9.46
N ASP A 98 -1.83 11.91 10.50
CA ASP A 98 -0.53 11.76 11.15
C ASP A 98 0.54 11.23 10.19
N ALA A 99 0.19 10.28 9.31
CA ALA A 99 1.12 9.75 8.31
C ALA A 99 1.65 10.84 7.37
N VAL A 100 0.76 11.66 6.81
CA VAL A 100 1.13 12.79 5.94
C VAL A 100 1.92 13.84 6.71
N LYS A 101 1.46 14.20 7.91
CA LYS A 101 2.16 15.14 8.80
C LYS A 101 3.60 14.69 9.06
N ARG A 102 3.80 13.42 9.40
CA ARG A 102 5.14 12.86 9.65
C ARG A 102 6.03 12.92 8.42
N CYS A 103 5.47 12.74 7.21
CA CYS A 103 6.24 12.91 5.98
C CYS A 103 6.70 14.35 5.80
N LEU A 104 5.83 15.33 6.08
CA LEU A 104 6.17 16.75 5.97
C LEU A 104 7.18 17.18 7.04
N ASP A 105 7.00 16.71 8.29
CA ASP A 105 7.95 16.93 9.38
C ASP A 105 9.33 16.34 9.03
N TYR A 106 9.36 15.12 8.49
CA TYR A 106 10.57 14.45 8.02
C TYR A 106 11.27 15.24 6.90
N LEU A 107 10.52 15.67 5.89
CA LEU A 107 11.06 16.46 4.79
C LEU A 107 11.61 17.81 5.29
N LYS A 108 10.85 18.51 6.14
CA LYS A 108 11.26 19.80 6.72
C LYS A 108 12.51 19.67 7.57
N GLN A 109 12.60 18.63 8.41
CA GLN A 109 13.77 18.34 9.23
C GLN A 109 15.04 18.13 8.39
N ASN A 110 14.88 17.61 7.17
CA ASN A 110 15.95 17.39 6.22
C ASN A 110 16.13 18.54 5.21
N GLY A 111 15.66 19.74 5.57
CA GLY A 111 15.87 20.96 4.79
C GLY A 111 15.05 21.05 3.50
N LYS A 112 14.09 20.14 3.30
CA LYS A 112 13.18 20.16 2.14
C LYS A 112 11.93 20.97 2.48
N SER A 113 11.57 21.91 1.62
CA SER A 113 10.50 22.87 1.90
C SER A 113 9.62 23.23 0.72
N ASN A 114 9.98 22.85 -0.51
CA ASN A 114 9.17 23.00 -1.72
C ASN A 114 8.72 21.62 -2.17
N ILE A 115 7.54 21.22 -1.71
CA ILE A 115 7.07 19.84 -1.75
C ILE A 115 5.93 19.71 -2.76
N LEU A 116 6.06 18.79 -3.71
CA LEU A 116 4.96 18.37 -4.57
C LEU A 116 4.29 17.12 -4.00
N PHE A 117 2.97 17.14 -3.83
CA PHE A 117 2.17 15.93 -3.67
C PHE A 117 1.71 15.45 -5.06
N TYR A 118 2.33 14.38 -5.54
CA TYR A 118 2.15 13.86 -6.88
C TYR A 118 1.23 12.62 -6.93
N GLY A 119 0.39 12.56 -7.97
CA GLY A 119 -0.29 11.34 -8.39
C GLY A 119 -1.54 10.99 -7.58
N LEU A 120 -2.21 11.99 -6.99
CA LEU A 120 -3.49 11.80 -6.30
C LEU A 120 -4.60 11.51 -7.32
N ASN A 121 -5.50 10.58 -7.00
CA ASN A 121 -6.71 10.32 -7.77
C ASN A 121 -7.94 10.91 -7.07
N GLU A 122 -8.54 11.94 -7.66
CA GLU A 122 -9.70 12.66 -7.13
C GLU A 122 -10.94 11.80 -6.95
N ASN A 123 -11.00 10.67 -7.65
CA ASN A 123 -12.13 9.74 -7.57
C ASN A 123 -12.02 8.76 -6.40
N THR A 124 -10.88 8.72 -5.69
CA THR A 124 -10.70 7.83 -4.53
C THR A 124 -10.84 8.60 -3.22
N GLU A 125 -11.60 8.04 -2.29
CA GLU A 125 -11.79 8.65 -0.97
C GLU A 125 -10.48 8.76 -0.19
N THR A 126 -9.66 7.70 -0.23
CA THR A 126 -8.35 7.68 0.45
C THR A 126 -7.46 8.84 0.01
N ASP A 127 -7.42 9.16 -1.29
CA ASP A 127 -6.59 10.27 -1.77
C ASP A 127 -7.21 11.64 -1.45
N LYS A 128 -8.54 11.75 -1.29
CA LYS A 128 -9.16 12.96 -0.73
C LYS A 128 -8.68 13.21 0.71
N PHE A 129 -8.67 12.18 1.55
CA PHE A 129 -8.12 12.29 2.92
C PHE A 129 -6.63 12.67 2.92
N LYS A 130 -5.81 12.05 2.05
CA LYS A 130 -4.40 12.42 1.91
C LYS A 130 -4.23 13.88 1.47
N LYS A 131 -5.03 14.34 0.49
CA LYS A 131 -5.00 15.72 -0.02
C LYS A 131 -5.32 16.71 1.10
N ASP A 132 -6.42 16.48 1.83
CA ASP A 132 -6.86 17.39 2.89
C ASP A 132 -5.82 17.44 4.02
N ALA A 133 -5.29 16.27 4.43
CA ALA A 133 -4.18 16.17 5.38
C ALA A 133 -2.93 16.91 4.90
N PHE A 134 -2.58 16.82 3.61
CA PHE A 134 -1.42 17.50 3.07
C PHE A 134 -1.59 19.02 3.09
N ILE A 135 -2.75 19.53 2.65
CA ILE A 135 -3.03 20.97 2.65
C ILE A 135 -2.95 21.53 4.07
N GLU A 136 -3.60 20.86 5.02
CA GLU A 136 -3.63 21.29 6.41
C GLU A 136 -2.23 21.24 7.05
N ASN A 137 -1.51 20.13 6.91
CA ASN A 137 -0.20 19.95 7.52
C ASN A 137 0.90 20.74 6.81
N ALA A 138 0.79 21.03 5.51
CA ALA A 138 1.72 21.90 4.81
C ALA A 138 1.68 23.32 5.37
N ARG A 139 0.47 23.83 5.64
CA ARG A 139 0.25 25.12 6.30
C ARG A 139 0.83 25.13 7.72
N LYS A 140 0.60 24.08 8.52
CA LYS A 140 1.09 23.98 9.90
C LYS A 140 2.61 23.88 9.99
N THR A 141 3.24 23.15 9.08
CA THR A 141 4.69 22.86 9.07
C THR A 141 5.49 24.00 8.41
N GLY A 142 4.82 24.92 7.70
CA GLY A 142 5.49 26.01 6.97
C GLY A 142 6.32 25.50 5.80
N VAL A 143 5.79 24.50 5.08
CA VAL A 143 6.33 24.03 3.80
C VAL A 143 5.48 24.59 2.67
N ASN A 144 6.12 24.92 1.56
CA ASN A 144 5.45 25.32 0.33
C ASN A 144 4.97 24.05 -0.40
N GLY A 145 3.67 23.75 -0.29
CA GLY A 145 3.05 22.56 -0.86
C GLY A 145 2.34 22.84 -2.18
N SER A 146 2.61 22.03 -3.20
CA SER A 146 1.83 21.96 -4.45
C SER A 146 1.20 20.59 -4.60
N ILE A 147 0.08 20.49 -5.32
CA ILE A 147 -0.60 19.21 -5.59
C ILE A 147 -0.70 18.99 -7.11
N ARG A 148 -0.44 17.76 -7.54
CA ARG A 148 -0.74 17.28 -8.88
C ARG A 148 -1.60 16.03 -8.83
N PHE A 149 -2.78 16.13 -9.45
CA PHE A 149 -3.66 14.99 -9.67
C PHE A 149 -3.24 14.17 -10.89
N CYS A 150 -3.58 12.90 -10.89
CA CYS A 150 -3.44 12.02 -12.03
C CYS A 150 -4.82 11.78 -12.64
N ASN A 151 -5.05 12.42 -13.79
CA ASN A 151 -6.33 12.37 -14.49
C ASN A 151 -6.33 11.32 -15.63
N GLY A 152 -5.23 10.60 -15.78
CA GLY A 152 -5.05 9.49 -16.72
C GLY A 152 -4.34 8.31 -16.05
N THR A 153 -3.58 7.55 -16.83
CA THR A 153 -2.76 6.48 -16.25
C THR A 153 -1.53 7.06 -15.57
N ILE A 154 -1.14 6.49 -14.42
CA ILE A 154 0.05 6.94 -13.66
C ILE A 154 1.28 7.05 -14.56
N HIS A 155 1.50 6.08 -15.44
CA HIS A 155 2.67 6.07 -16.33
C HIS A 155 2.65 7.16 -17.39
N SER A 156 1.51 7.36 -18.07
CA SER A 156 1.40 8.44 -19.07
C SER A 156 1.55 9.80 -18.41
N GLU A 157 0.93 9.99 -17.24
CA GLU A 157 1.04 11.23 -16.47
C GLU A 157 2.48 11.46 -15.99
N ALA A 158 3.18 10.41 -15.54
CA ALA A 158 4.58 10.52 -15.13
C ALA A 158 5.47 10.94 -16.30
N LYS A 159 5.30 10.34 -17.49
CA LYS A 159 6.04 10.74 -18.69
C LYS A 159 5.76 12.18 -19.11
N ASN A 160 4.49 12.58 -19.14
CA ASN A 160 4.09 13.94 -19.52
C ASN A 160 4.64 14.96 -18.52
N PHE A 161 4.48 14.68 -17.22
CA PHE A 161 5.01 15.52 -16.16
C PHE A 161 6.52 15.63 -16.25
N VAL A 162 7.24 14.50 -16.27
CA VAL A 162 8.71 14.53 -16.33
C VAL A 162 9.18 15.22 -17.59
N SER A 163 8.64 14.95 -18.78
CA SER A 163 9.13 15.57 -20.02
C SER A 163 8.78 17.05 -20.17
N GLY A 164 7.54 17.45 -19.85
CA GLY A 164 7.00 18.77 -20.18
C GLY A 164 6.90 19.77 -19.03
N GLU A 165 6.78 19.31 -17.79
CA GLU A 165 6.37 20.18 -16.66
C GLU A 165 7.37 20.19 -15.51
N PHE A 166 8.07 19.08 -15.27
CA PHE A 166 9.08 19.00 -14.24
C PHE A 166 10.31 19.82 -14.67
N GLY A 167 10.47 20.97 -14.02
CA GLY A 167 11.62 21.86 -14.15
C GLY A 167 12.59 21.71 -12.97
N ARG A 168 13.89 21.91 -13.23
CA ARG A 168 14.91 21.90 -12.17
C ARG A 168 14.62 22.96 -11.12
N GLY A 169 14.71 22.58 -9.85
CA GLY A 169 14.65 23.48 -8.70
C GLY A 169 13.25 23.97 -8.31
N LEU A 170 12.18 23.52 -8.99
CA LEU A 170 10.81 23.87 -8.60
C LEU A 170 10.39 23.18 -7.30
N TYR A 171 10.82 21.93 -7.13
CA TYR A 171 10.56 21.11 -5.96
C TYR A 171 11.86 20.51 -5.45
N ASP A 172 12.03 20.47 -4.13
CA ASP A 172 13.16 19.82 -3.45
C ASP A 172 12.75 18.47 -2.83
N ALA A 173 11.43 18.18 -2.80
CA ALA A 173 10.87 16.87 -2.51
C ALA A 173 9.56 16.59 -3.25
N ILE A 174 9.29 15.31 -3.51
CA ILE A 174 8.01 14.80 -4.00
C ILE A 174 7.49 13.74 -3.02
N LEU A 175 6.29 13.97 -2.50
CA LEU A 175 5.48 12.95 -1.83
C LEU A 175 4.53 12.37 -2.88
N CYS A 176 4.53 11.06 -3.07
CA CYS A 176 3.65 10.39 -4.02
C CYS A 176 2.45 9.75 -3.32
N ALA A 177 1.28 9.79 -3.96
CA ALA A 177 0.05 9.22 -3.42
C ALA A 177 0.13 7.72 -3.18
N ASN A 178 0.98 7.02 -3.93
CA ASN A 178 1.35 5.64 -3.69
C ASN A 178 2.76 5.33 -4.24
N ASP A 179 3.30 4.17 -3.86
CA ASP A 179 4.61 3.71 -4.33
C ASP A 179 4.68 3.56 -5.86
N THR A 180 3.60 3.11 -6.52
CA THR A 180 3.58 3.00 -7.98
C THR A 180 3.76 4.36 -8.65
N ALA A 181 3.17 5.43 -8.12
CA ALA A 181 3.37 6.78 -8.64
C ALA A 181 4.82 7.25 -8.48
N ALA A 182 5.46 6.98 -7.35
CA ALA A 182 6.89 7.23 -7.16
C ALA A 182 7.75 6.42 -8.12
N LEU A 183 7.49 5.12 -8.25
CA LEU A 183 8.18 4.25 -9.20
C LEU A 183 8.02 4.76 -10.63
N SER A 184 6.81 5.10 -11.07
CA SER A 184 6.55 5.64 -12.42
C SER A 184 7.31 6.94 -12.70
N LEU A 185 7.54 7.81 -11.71
CA LEU A 185 8.41 8.99 -11.88
C LEU A 185 9.87 8.59 -12.11
N LEU A 186 10.38 7.60 -11.37
CA LEU A 186 11.72 7.04 -11.61
C LEU A 186 11.81 6.47 -13.03
N TYR A 187 10.85 5.63 -13.46
CA TYR A 187 10.83 5.08 -14.82
C TYR A 187 10.68 6.13 -15.92
N ALA A 188 10.02 7.25 -15.63
CA ALA A 188 9.87 8.34 -16.59
C ALA A 188 11.15 9.19 -16.74
N GLY A 189 12.22 8.88 -15.99
CA GLY A 189 13.51 9.55 -16.11
C GLY A 189 13.61 10.82 -15.25
N ILE A 190 12.90 10.90 -14.12
CA ILE A 190 13.00 12.07 -13.24
C ILE A 190 14.44 12.32 -12.76
N THR A 191 15.24 11.25 -12.64
CA THR A 191 16.66 11.24 -12.30
C THR A 191 17.54 11.99 -13.32
N GLU A 192 17.14 12.03 -14.59
CA GLU A 192 17.82 12.80 -15.64
C GLU A 192 17.66 14.32 -15.41
N LYS A 193 16.54 14.70 -14.80
CA LYS A 193 16.20 16.10 -14.52
C LYS A 193 16.68 16.55 -13.14
N ALA A 194 16.54 15.73 -12.10
CA ALA A 194 17.00 16.01 -10.74
C ALA A 194 17.50 14.71 -10.07
N LYS A 195 18.69 14.73 -9.49
CA LYS A 195 19.26 13.54 -8.84
C LYS A 195 18.49 13.19 -7.58
N VAL A 196 18.13 11.92 -7.44
CA VAL A 196 17.51 11.37 -6.23
C VAL A 196 18.56 10.52 -5.52
N PRO A 197 18.92 10.81 -4.25
CA PRO A 197 18.30 11.79 -3.34
C PRO A 197 18.94 13.19 -3.32
N GLU A 198 20.04 13.44 -4.05
CA GLU A 198 20.89 14.62 -3.82
C GLU A 198 20.16 15.96 -4.06
N ASP A 199 19.47 16.08 -5.19
CA ASP A 199 18.72 17.29 -5.54
C ASP A 199 17.28 17.19 -5.03
N LEU A 200 16.69 15.99 -5.08
CA LEU A 200 15.27 15.74 -4.85
C LEU A 200 15.05 14.54 -3.92
N PHE A 201 14.27 14.74 -2.86
CA PHE A 201 13.76 13.63 -2.04
C PHE A 201 12.48 13.06 -2.65
N LEU A 202 12.36 11.73 -2.69
CA LEU A 202 11.18 11.05 -3.21
C LEU A 202 10.61 10.12 -2.14
N ILE A 203 9.33 10.28 -1.81
CA ILE A 203 8.62 9.45 -0.82
C ILE A 203 7.40 8.82 -1.47
N GLY A 204 7.22 7.50 -1.29
CA GLY A 204 6.03 6.76 -1.67
C GLY A 204 5.05 6.52 -0.52
N MET A 205 3.98 5.78 -0.81
CA MET A 205 2.98 5.32 0.14
C MET A 205 2.51 3.91 -0.26
N GLY A 206 2.71 2.92 0.60
CA GLY A 206 2.26 1.55 0.39
C GLY A 206 3.31 0.49 0.70
N ASN A 207 4.59 0.84 0.84
CA ASN A 207 5.64 -0.13 1.15
C ASN A 207 5.69 -1.35 0.21
N SER A 208 5.62 -1.05 -1.09
CA SER A 208 5.76 -2.02 -2.18
C SER A 208 7.09 -2.78 -2.12
N TYR A 209 7.03 -4.01 -2.61
CA TYR A 209 8.17 -4.87 -2.77
C TYR A 209 9.15 -4.30 -3.81
N ILE A 210 8.67 -3.87 -4.98
CA ILE A 210 9.51 -3.23 -5.99
C ILE A 210 10.16 -1.95 -5.45
N GLY A 211 9.40 -1.10 -4.74
CA GLY A 211 9.94 0.10 -4.11
C GLY A 211 11.07 -0.21 -3.12
N LYS A 212 11.01 -1.34 -2.40
CA LYS A 212 12.09 -1.77 -1.50
C LYS A 212 13.34 -2.26 -2.23
N HIS A 213 13.20 -2.78 -3.45
CA HIS A 213 14.25 -3.54 -4.14
C HIS A 213 14.73 -2.92 -5.46
N CYS A 214 14.18 -1.77 -5.87
CA CYS A 214 14.68 -1.03 -7.02
C CYS A 214 16.07 -0.40 -6.74
N SER A 215 16.70 0.13 -7.79
CA SER A 215 18.05 0.72 -7.77
C SER A 215 18.20 1.88 -6.81
N ILE A 216 17.11 2.61 -6.57
CA ILE A 216 17.01 3.66 -5.55
C ILE A 216 15.88 3.25 -4.60
N PRO A 217 16.15 2.41 -3.58
CA PRO A 217 15.15 1.97 -2.62
C PRO A 217 14.31 3.13 -2.07
N LEU A 218 12.99 3.00 -2.18
CA LEU A 218 12.03 4.06 -1.96
C LEU A 218 11.67 4.23 -0.48
N THR A 219 11.92 5.40 0.09
CA THR A 219 11.32 5.83 1.36
C THR A 219 9.81 5.87 1.22
N THR A 220 9.07 5.28 2.15
CA THR A 220 7.62 5.06 1.97
C THR A 220 6.87 5.02 3.30
N VAL A 221 5.56 5.28 3.25
CA VAL A 221 4.63 5.05 4.36
C VAL A 221 4.07 3.62 4.28
N ASP A 222 4.11 2.88 5.39
CA ASP A 222 3.57 1.53 5.48
C ASP A 222 2.12 1.52 5.98
N PHE A 223 1.23 0.85 5.24
CA PHE A 223 -0.17 0.65 5.60
C PHE A 223 -0.40 -0.83 5.91
N ASP A 224 -0.20 -1.24 7.16
CA ASP A 224 -0.32 -2.64 7.58
C ASP A 224 -1.80 -3.05 7.72
N TYR A 225 -2.42 -3.46 6.61
CA TYR A 225 -3.82 -3.94 6.57
C TYR A 225 -4.02 -5.21 7.41
N LYS A 226 -2.97 -6.00 7.60
CA LYS A 226 -3.04 -7.17 8.47
C LYS A 226 -3.12 -6.73 9.94
N LEU A 227 -2.38 -5.71 10.34
CA LEU A 227 -2.50 -5.09 11.65
C LEU A 227 -3.88 -4.43 11.83
N LEU A 228 -4.38 -3.74 10.80
CA LEU A 228 -5.73 -3.18 10.76
C LEU A 228 -6.78 -4.24 11.11
N GLY A 229 -6.72 -5.41 10.47
CA GLY A 229 -7.61 -6.53 10.76
C GLY A 229 -7.49 -7.07 12.19
N LYS A 230 -6.27 -7.14 12.74
CA LYS A 230 -6.06 -7.54 14.15
C LYS A 230 -6.69 -6.54 15.11
N TYR A 231 -6.52 -5.24 14.85
CA TYR A 231 -7.13 -4.20 15.68
C TYR A 231 -8.64 -4.15 15.54
N ALA A 232 -9.21 -4.48 14.37
CA ALA A 232 -10.65 -4.65 14.24
C ALA A 232 -11.20 -5.66 15.26
N VAL A 233 -10.59 -6.85 15.36
CA VAL A 233 -11.04 -7.87 16.33
C VAL A 233 -10.92 -7.37 17.77
N LYS A 234 -9.82 -6.67 18.10
CA LYS A 234 -9.62 -6.07 19.43
C LYS A 234 -10.67 -5.01 19.75
N THR A 235 -10.99 -4.13 18.80
CA THR A 235 -12.00 -3.08 18.92
C THR A 235 -13.40 -3.68 19.07
N GLY A 236 -13.76 -4.69 18.27
CA GLY A 236 -15.04 -5.37 18.43
C GLY A 236 -15.19 -6.09 19.79
N ALA A 237 -14.10 -6.68 20.30
CA ALA A 237 -14.09 -7.25 21.65
C ALA A 237 -14.26 -6.18 22.74
N PHE A 238 -13.65 -5.01 22.56
CA PHE A 238 -13.83 -3.84 23.43
C PHE A 238 -15.30 -3.38 23.45
N ILE A 239 -15.89 -3.14 22.28
CA ILE A 239 -17.28 -2.69 22.14
C ILE A 239 -18.24 -3.67 22.82
N LYS A 240 -18.03 -4.97 22.64
CA LYS A 240 -18.85 -6.01 23.28
C LYS A 240 -18.76 -6.00 24.81
N ARG A 241 -17.60 -5.67 25.36
CA ARG A 241 -17.37 -5.59 26.81
C ARG A 241 -18.04 -4.35 27.42
N GLU A 242 -17.97 -3.22 26.73
CA GLU A 242 -18.55 -1.94 27.18
C GLU A 242 -20.05 -1.80 26.83
N ASN A 243 -20.79 -2.91 26.79
CA ASN A 243 -22.24 -2.98 26.51
C ASN A 243 -22.68 -2.29 25.20
N GLY A 244 -21.86 -2.33 24.16
CA GLY A 244 -22.25 -1.91 22.83
C GLY A 244 -22.07 -0.43 22.52
N PHE A 245 -21.09 0.22 23.14
CA PHE A 245 -20.70 1.59 22.81
C PHE A 245 -20.40 1.74 21.30
N THR A 246 -21.22 2.51 20.59
CA THR A 246 -21.20 2.57 19.12
C THR A 246 -20.17 3.57 18.58
N CYS A 247 -19.74 4.57 19.34
CA CYS A 247 -18.85 5.63 18.84
C CYS A 247 -17.37 5.38 19.19
N VAL A 248 -16.80 4.24 18.76
CA VAL A 248 -15.37 3.95 18.96
C VAL A 248 -14.61 4.14 17.65
N LYS A 249 -13.65 5.06 17.61
CA LYS A 249 -12.72 5.22 16.48
C LYS A 249 -11.34 4.73 16.88
N THR A 250 -10.83 3.73 16.17
CA THR A 250 -9.47 3.20 16.35
C THR A 250 -8.64 3.62 15.14
N LEU A 251 -7.63 4.46 15.36
CA LEU A 251 -6.70 4.90 14.33
C LEU A 251 -5.36 4.19 14.49
N LEU A 252 -4.86 3.58 13.42
CA LEU A 252 -3.56 2.91 13.41
C LEU A 252 -2.49 3.86 12.86
N PRO A 253 -1.34 3.99 13.54
CA PRO A 253 -0.23 4.77 13.02
C PRO A 253 0.33 4.11 11.75
N CYS A 254 0.73 4.94 10.77
CA CYS A 254 1.36 4.48 9.53
C CYS A 254 2.84 4.90 9.55
N PRO A 255 3.77 3.97 9.79
CA PRO A 255 5.16 4.33 9.93
C PRO A 255 5.81 4.72 8.61
N ILE A 256 6.74 5.67 8.67
CA ILE A 256 7.66 5.96 7.56
C ILE A 256 8.83 4.99 7.65
N ILE A 257 9.10 4.31 6.54
CA ILE A 257 10.25 3.46 6.33
C ILE A 257 11.23 4.24 5.46
N VAL A 258 12.30 4.71 6.06
CA VAL A 258 13.35 5.50 5.41
C VAL A 258 14.29 4.60 4.61
N ARG A 259 14.63 5.01 3.38
CA ARG A 259 15.53 4.35 2.44
C ARG A 259 16.34 5.37 1.61
N ASP A 260 17.02 4.87 0.58
CA ASP A 260 17.96 5.62 -0.27
C ASP A 260 17.35 6.82 -1.00
N SER A 261 16.07 6.77 -1.38
CA SER A 261 15.40 7.87 -2.10
C SER A 261 15.26 9.17 -1.29
N THR A 262 15.61 9.13 0.00
CA THR A 262 15.76 10.29 0.89
C THR A 262 17.08 10.25 1.67
N ALA A 263 18.13 9.73 1.03
CA ALA A 263 19.50 9.68 1.54
C ALA A 263 19.67 8.89 2.86
N ASN A 264 18.75 7.97 3.18
CA ASN A 264 18.68 7.30 4.47
C ASN A 264 18.69 8.29 5.66
N ALA A 265 18.17 9.51 5.46
CA ALA A 265 18.33 10.55 6.46
C ALA A 265 17.58 10.18 7.74
N ASP A 266 18.25 10.38 8.89
CA ASP A 266 17.74 9.92 10.19
C ASP A 266 16.31 10.39 10.44
N PHE A 267 15.46 9.44 10.80
CA PHE A 267 14.13 9.71 11.30
C PHE A 267 13.95 8.93 12.60
N ASN A 268 13.81 9.65 13.72
CA ASN A 268 13.60 9.04 15.03
C ASN A 268 12.19 8.43 15.12
N ALA A 269 12.00 7.24 14.55
CA ALA A 269 10.82 6.41 14.75
C ALA A 269 11.16 4.93 14.51
N LYS A 270 11.24 4.13 15.58
CA LYS A 270 11.48 2.67 15.53
C LYS A 270 10.35 1.99 14.73
N ASN A 271 10.65 1.28 13.64
CA ASN A 271 9.65 0.54 12.85
C ASN A 271 10.19 -0.78 12.26
N GLU A 272 9.36 -1.83 12.29
CA GLU A 272 9.57 -3.12 11.63
C GLU A 272 8.73 -3.23 10.34
N ILE A 273 9.19 -4.05 9.38
CA ILE A 273 8.76 -4.11 7.97
C ILE A 273 7.80 -5.29 7.68
N LYS A 274 6.67 -5.09 6.95
CA LYS A 274 5.89 -6.17 6.28
C LYS A 274 5.25 -5.77 4.93
N GLU A 275 5.01 -6.76 4.05
CA GLU A 275 4.80 -6.68 2.58
C GLU A 275 3.35 -6.41 2.09
N PHE A 276 3.18 -5.91 0.84
CA PHE A 276 1.97 -5.24 0.31
C PHE A 276 1.66 -5.45 -1.20
N THR A 277 0.46 -5.88 -1.67
CA THR A 277 0.11 -6.05 -3.11
C THR A 277 -0.90 -4.99 -3.62
N PRO A 278 -0.83 -4.50 -4.88
CA PRO A 278 -1.70 -3.41 -5.38
C PRO A 278 -2.98 -3.89 -6.10
N ILE A 279 -3.93 -2.96 -6.36
CA ILE A 279 -5.27 -3.21 -6.93
C ILE A 279 -5.53 -2.44 -8.23
N GLU A 280 -6.09 -3.13 -9.22
CA GLU A 280 -6.36 -2.69 -10.59
C GLU A 280 -7.59 -1.78 -10.74
N ASP A 281 -7.35 -0.57 -11.26
CA ASP A 281 -8.05 0.05 -12.42
C ASP A 281 -7.43 1.44 -12.73
N TYR A 282 -6.82 2.07 -11.71
CA TYR A 282 -6.02 3.31 -11.81
C TYR A 282 -4.63 3.12 -12.44
N PHE A 283 -4.14 1.88 -12.45
CA PHE A 283 -2.80 1.49 -12.86
C PHE A 283 -2.72 1.02 -14.32
N GLY A 284 -3.54 1.56 -15.20
CA GLY A 284 -3.48 1.21 -16.62
C GLY A 284 -2.12 1.54 -17.28
N GLY A 285 -1.86 0.92 -18.44
CA GLY A 285 -0.69 1.18 -19.27
C GLY A 285 0.45 0.18 -19.09
N LYS A 286 1.16 -0.14 -20.19
CA LYS A 286 2.13 -1.24 -20.28
C LYS A 286 3.13 -1.27 -19.12
N ALA A 287 3.83 -0.16 -18.84
CA ALA A 287 4.84 -0.13 -17.77
C ALA A 287 4.23 -0.26 -16.36
N THR A 288 3.04 0.28 -16.13
CA THR A 288 2.36 0.13 -14.84
C THR A 288 1.90 -1.31 -14.64
N THR A 289 1.30 -1.94 -15.66
CA THR A 289 0.92 -3.36 -15.64
C THR A 289 2.14 -4.26 -15.40
N GLU A 290 3.27 -3.91 -16.01
CA GLU A 290 4.56 -4.60 -15.83
C GLU A 290 5.08 -4.49 -14.39
N ILE A 291 5.02 -3.30 -13.77
CA ILE A 291 5.35 -3.09 -12.35
C ILE A 291 4.40 -3.92 -11.47
N LEU A 292 3.10 -3.80 -11.67
CA LEU A 292 2.09 -4.48 -10.86
C LEU A 292 2.14 -6.00 -10.95
N SER A 293 2.27 -6.55 -12.16
CA SER A 293 2.37 -8.00 -12.36
C SER A 293 3.63 -8.57 -11.72
N THR A 294 4.75 -7.84 -11.81
CA THR A 294 5.99 -8.19 -11.12
C THR A 294 5.80 -8.13 -9.60
N GLU A 295 5.17 -7.07 -9.08
CA GLU A 295 4.89 -6.89 -7.65
C GLU A 295 4.07 -8.06 -7.09
N THR A 296 2.97 -8.41 -7.75
CA THR A 296 2.12 -9.55 -7.39
C THR A 296 2.89 -10.87 -7.40
N ILE A 297 3.75 -11.09 -8.39
CA ILE A 297 4.54 -12.32 -8.49
C ILE A 297 5.62 -12.38 -7.41
N MET A 298 6.34 -11.29 -7.17
CA MET A 298 7.34 -11.25 -6.09
C MET A 298 6.71 -11.61 -4.74
N GLN A 299 5.49 -11.18 -4.50
CA GLN A 299 4.82 -11.37 -3.20
C GLN A 299 4.16 -12.72 -3.03
N THR A 300 3.74 -13.34 -4.12
CA THR A 300 3.19 -14.70 -4.10
C THR A 300 4.27 -15.78 -4.22
N SER A 301 5.47 -15.41 -4.66
CA SER A 301 6.64 -16.28 -4.74
C SER A 301 7.26 -16.57 -3.37
N ASP A 302 7.89 -17.74 -3.23
CA ASP A 302 8.70 -18.05 -2.05
C ASP A 302 10.02 -17.25 -2.03
N GLU A 303 10.75 -17.28 -0.92
CA GLU A 303 11.99 -16.53 -0.75
C GLU A 303 13.06 -16.91 -1.78
N THR A 304 13.08 -18.17 -2.20
CA THR A 304 14.04 -18.67 -3.20
C THR A 304 13.74 -18.08 -4.58
N ASP A 305 12.48 -18.10 -5.00
CA ASP A 305 12.04 -17.53 -6.27
C ASP A 305 12.28 -16.01 -6.31
N ARG A 306 12.02 -15.31 -5.19
CA ARG A 306 12.33 -13.87 -5.06
C ARG A 306 13.82 -13.60 -5.26
N MET A 307 14.69 -14.37 -4.61
CA MET A 307 16.14 -14.23 -4.76
C MET A 307 16.60 -14.56 -6.18
N ILE A 308 16.02 -15.58 -6.82
CA ILE A 308 16.31 -15.90 -8.22
C ILE A 308 15.93 -14.72 -9.12
N MET A 309 14.75 -14.12 -8.96
CA MET A 309 14.33 -12.97 -9.78
C MET A 309 15.24 -11.75 -9.59
N LEU A 310 15.60 -11.40 -8.35
CA LEU A 310 16.50 -10.28 -8.06
C LEU A 310 17.91 -10.50 -8.63
N MET A 311 18.45 -11.71 -8.50
CA MET A 311 19.77 -12.03 -9.06
C MET A 311 19.73 -12.16 -10.58
N LEU A 312 18.62 -12.60 -11.17
CA LEU A 312 18.46 -12.67 -12.62
C LEU A 312 18.39 -11.28 -13.25
N ALA A 313 17.84 -10.29 -12.53
CA ALA A 313 17.86 -8.88 -12.91
C ALA A 313 19.29 -8.31 -12.91
N GLY A 314 20.14 -8.75 -11.97
CA GLY A 314 21.59 -8.52 -12.02
C GLY A 314 22.24 -9.41 -13.09
N VAL A 315 23.39 -9.02 -13.64
CA VAL A 315 24.07 -9.79 -14.71
C VAL A 315 24.79 -11.04 -14.14
N ASN A 316 24.07 -11.86 -13.37
CA ASN A 316 24.58 -13.04 -12.67
C ASN A 316 24.44 -14.31 -13.53
N THR A 317 25.41 -15.23 -13.37
CA THR A 317 25.38 -16.56 -13.99
C THR A 317 24.47 -17.52 -13.21
N TYR A 318 24.00 -18.60 -13.85
CA TYR A 318 23.18 -19.61 -13.17
C TYR A 318 23.94 -20.27 -12.02
N ALA A 319 25.25 -20.49 -12.17
CA ALA A 319 26.12 -20.96 -11.11
C ALA A 319 26.10 -20.03 -9.88
N ALA A 320 26.22 -18.71 -10.08
CA ALA A 320 26.19 -17.74 -8.98
C ALA A 320 24.81 -17.68 -8.30
N ILE A 321 23.73 -17.78 -9.07
CA ILE A 321 22.37 -17.85 -8.53
C ILE A 321 22.20 -19.13 -7.69
N ALA A 322 22.61 -20.28 -8.24
CA ALA A 322 22.52 -21.59 -7.60
C ALA A 322 23.27 -21.65 -6.27
N GLU A 323 24.49 -21.11 -6.25
CA GLU A 323 25.28 -20.96 -5.02
C GLU A 323 24.52 -20.11 -3.99
N LYS A 324 24.01 -18.94 -4.38
CA LYS A 324 23.34 -18.02 -3.44
C LYS A 324 22.08 -18.60 -2.83
N VAL A 325 21.27 -19.34 -3.60
CA VAL A 325 20.02 -19.94 -3.10
C VAL A 325 20.20 -21.38 -2.61
N SER A 326 21.43 -21.88 -2.54
CA SER A 326 21.76 -23.24 -2.09
C SER A 326 21.01 -24.34 -2.88
N LEU A 327 20.92 -24.19 -4.21
CA LEU A 327 20.32 -25.16 -5.13
C LEU A 327 21.32 -25.60 -6.21
N THR A 328 20.97 -26.64 -6.98
CA THR A 328 21.73 -26.99 -8.19
C THR A 328 21.34 -26.07 -9.36
N GLU A 329 22.24 -25.88 -10.34
CA GLU A 329 21.92 -25.09 -11.54
C GLU A 329 20.70 -25.62 -12.30
N ARG A 330 20.47 -26.94 -12.31
CA ARG A 330 19.26 -27.55 -12.90
C ARG A 330 17.99 -27.14 -12.15
N ALA A 331 18.02 -27.12 -10.81
CA ALA A 331 16.88 -26.70 -10.01
C ALA A 331 16.58 -25.19 -10.16
N VAL A 332 17.62 -24.36 -10.29
CA VAL A 332 17.48 -22.94 -10.61
C VAL A 332 16.88 -22.76 -12.01
N SER A 333 17.38 -23.47 -13.02
CA SER A 333 16.84 -23.42 -14.38
C SER A 333 15.35 -23.76 -14.41
N TYR A 334 14.92 -24.79 -13.67
CA TYR A 334 13.50 -25.17 -13.56
C TYR A 334 12.64 -24.06 -12.94
N ARG A 335 13.12 -23.42 -11.85
CA ARG A 335 12.40 -22.31 -11.21
C ARG A 335 12.34 -21.07 -12.11
N ILE A 336 13.42 -20.76 -12.84
CA ILE A 336 13.43 -19.68 -13.85
C ILE A 336 12.38 -19.95 -14.93
N ASP A 337 12.27 -21.18 -15.44
CA ASP A 337 11.24 -21.53 -16.42
C ASP A 337 9.81 -21.37 -15.88
N ALA A 338 9.59 -21.71 -14.61
CA ALA A 338 8.30 -21.49 -13.95
C ALA A 338 7.96 -20.00 -13.81
N ILE A 339 8.93 -19.17 -13.39
CA ILE A 339 8.79 -17.71 -13.29
C ILE A 339 8.52 -17.11 -14.68
N LYS A 340 9.29 -17.53 -15.68
CA LYS A 340 9.15 -17.11 -17.08
C LYS A 340 7.75 -17.37 -17.61
N LYS A 341 7.18 -18.55 -17.31
CA LYS A 341 5.80 -18.90 -17.66
C LYS A 341 4.76 -18.06 -16.92
N LYS A 342 4.94 -17.79 -15.63
CA LYS A 342 4.02 -16.95 -14.83
C LYS A 342 3.97 -15.51 -15.35
N LEU A 343 5.13 -14.96 -15.74
CA LEU A 343 5.25 -13.60 -16.28
C LEU A 343 4.97 -13.51 -17.80
N GLY A 344 4.66 -14.63 -18.47
CA GLY A 344 4.30 -14.64 -19.89
C GLY A 344 5.46 -14.47 -20.88
N PHE A 345 6.70 -14.75 -20.47
CA PHE A 345 7.88 -14.68 -21.34
C PHE A 345 8.17 -16.02 -22.03
N ASN A 346 8.75 -15.97 -23.23
CA ASN A 346 9.20 -17.15 -23.97
C ASN A 346 10.71 -17.39 -23.81
N ARG A 347 11.49 -16.31 -23.74
CA ARG A 347 12.96 -16.37 -23.62
C ARG A 347 13.42 -15.82 -22.27
N VAL A 348 14.49 -16.40 -21.73
CA VAL A 348 15.06 -15.94 -20.45
C VAL A 348 15.72 -14.58 -20.61
N GLU A 349 16.27 -14.27 -21.78
CA GLU A 349 16.86 -12.96 -22.05
C GLU A 349 15.81 -11.85 -21.99
N ASP A 350 14.60 -12.11 -22.49
CA ASP A 350 13.48 -11.15 -22.43
C ASP A 350 13.03 -10.93 -20.97
N LEU A 351 12.92 -12.02 -20.19
CA LEU A 351 12.62 -11.96 -18.75
C LEU A 351 13.72 -11.19 -17.99
N ARG A 352 14.99 -11.43 -18.32
CA ARG A 352 16.13 -10.76 -17.69
C ARG A 352 16.10 -9.26 -17.98
N GLU A 353 15.92 -8.86 -19.24
CA GLU A 353 15.86 -7.44 -19.60
C GLU A 353 14.64 -6.76 -18.98
N PHE A 354 13.50 -7.48 -18.92
CA PHE A 354 12.31 -7.03 -18.21
C PHE A 354 12.57 -6.77 -16.72
N LEU A 355 13.05 -7.76 -15.97
CA LEU A 355 13.34 -7.61 -14.54
C LEU A 355 14.43 -6.56 -14.30
N LYS A 356 15.42 -6.47 -15.20
CA LYS A 356 16.44 -5.43 -15.13
C LYS A 356 15.85 -4.03 -15.30
N ASN A 357 14.96 -3.83 -16.26
CA ASN A 357 14.27 -2.55 -16.42
C ASN A 357 13.44 -2.23 -15.17
N ILE A 358 12.85 -3.25 -14.53
CA ILE A 358 12.04 -3.05 -13.32
C ILE A 358 12.89 -2.68 -12.09
N PHE A 359 13.96 -3.44 -11.82
CA PHE A 359 14.74 -3.28 -10.59
C PHE A 359 15.93 -2.34 -10.73
N TYR A 360 16.47 -2.11 -11.93
CA TYR A 360 17.64 -1.26 -12.15
C TYR A 360 17.29 -0.02 -13.00
N ILE A 361 16.35 0.77 -12.49
CA ILE A 361 15.95 2.05 -13.07
C ILE A 361 17.17 2.99 -13.05
N ARG A 362 17.51 3.55 -14.22
CA ARG A 362 18.69 4.43 -14.38
C ARG A 362 18.39 5.88 -14.06
#